data_AF-A0A8K0QNJ0-F1
#
_entry.id   AF-A0A8K0QNJ0-F1
#
_cell.length_a   1.000
_cell.length_b   1.000
_cell.length_c   1.000
_cell.angle_alpha   90.00
_cell.angle_beta   90.00
_cell.angle_gamma   90.00
#
_symmetry.space_group_name_H-M   'P 1'
#
loop_
_entity.id
_entity.type
_entity.pdbx_description
1 polymer ?
#
loop_
_entity_poly.entity_id
_entity_poly.type
_entity_poly.pdbx_seq_one_letter_code
_entity_poly.pdbx_strand_id
1 'polypeptide(L)'
;MLFFLIHVVDRHRSSTTAASSERPFAHRMCEHVTAADYHSRTIRGSFNKTTVWEDCVLEHALYDLGTATTSLSTLDHFLQGLSTQTKCRSNAGTRNLDRLSRKIVGLHLAYSLFQLCGSPWLQHGFEGENIFVLPSKTSGIQLHCWRPHVYCDLSSPPIPRSLPEDVAALGVLILELEANLSAGWTDDDEDYETETKSHKARLSRILKEWKGELPDRYYSVGSACFRFEQLVEDFDNPKINESLRSLAVLYKGIVNPLFRQLVSDFGVTERLFQGVSGLSIPTRQKRASATGRFVLYDDLESTEPDKKSKFAEELMTTLENGFLKNILALRHKSIGLAETLKGTPKRIRIAVLDTGIDPTDNMIKAAMKSSNMKSPRIISKRSWVGSDENCNDTYGHGTHVTRLLLQMAPAAEIYVAKITDNKNVHPEDMLRIAEAIDWAVEKWNVDIISMSFGFENQNKAIDDAIERAFKADKLMFAAASNEGGNKGRSRPGRNPNVICIHACDGKGNKGDMSPNPMKKKDNFTALGVAVKSRWKKITVYKSGTSFATPVAAAIAANVLEFANFKCELLERKQLLYKRDGMLEVFRAMSTERDNYDYVQPGHLWNSIDGDEELARTIKRILAEL
;
A
#
# COMPACT_ATOMS: atom_id res chain seq x y z
N MET A 1 11.75 -9.95 -10.19
CA MET A 1 12.40 -10.80 -11.21
C MET A 1 13.55 -11.56 -10.58
N LEU A 2 13.57 -12.89 -10.69
CA LEU A 2 14.60 -13.79 -10.17
C LEU A 2 15.69 -14.02 -11.23
N PHE A 3 16.96 -14.02 -10.84
CA PHE A 3 18.12 -14.26 -11.70
C PHE A 3 19.01 -15.33 -11.03
N PHE A 4 19.52 -16.26 -11.82
CA PHE A 4 20.32 -17.43 -11.46
C PHE A 4 21.76 -17.25 -11.99
N LEU A 5 22.74 -17.87 -11.34
CA LEU A 5 24.10 -18.06 -11.88
C LEU A 5 24.16 -19.50 -12.43
N ILE A 6 24.28 -19.62 -13.73
CA ILE A 6 24.38 -20.85 -14.51
C ILE A 6 25.87 -21.10 -14.73
N HIS A 7 26.40 -22.22 -14.26
CA HIS A 7 27.77 -22.60 -14.62
C HIS A 7 27.72 -23.55 -15.81
N VAL A 8 28.36 -23.18 -16.92
CA VAL A 8 28.43 -24.03 -18.11
C VAL A 8 29.84 -24.61 -18.20
N VAL A 9 29.96 -25.91 -17.97
CA VAL A 9 31.17 -26.67 -18.30
C VAL A 9 30.78 -27.72 -19.31
N ASP A 10 31.38 -27.72 -20.50
CA ASP A 10 31.35 -28.90 -21.35
C ASP A 10 32.68 -29.66 -21.22
N ARG A 11 32.56 -30.94 -20.90
CA ARG A 11 33.57 -31.95 -21.23
C ARG A 11 32.99 -32.79 -22.35
N HIS A 12 33.30 -32.44 -23.60
CA HIS A 12 33.13 -33.40 -24.68
C HIS A 12 34.47 -34.03 -25.06
N ARG A 13 34.57 -35.35 -24.82
CA ARG A 13 35.13 -36.29 -25.80
C ARG A 13 34.53 -37.68 -25.60
N SER A 14 33.93 -38.18 -26.68
CA SER A 14 33.36 -39.52 -26.92
C SER A 14 32.05 -39.82 -26.16
N SER A 15 30.97 -40.34 -26.73
CA SER A 15 30.79 -41.14 -27.95
C SER A 15 29.39 -40.89 -28.52
N THR A 16 29.30 -40.98 -29.83
CA THR A 16 28.10 -41.11 -30.65
C THR A 16 27.03 -42.06 -30.08
N THR A 17 25.77 -41.74 -30.38
CA THR A 17 24.51 -42.52 -30.23
C THR A 17 23.72 -42.32 -28.93
N ALA A 18 22.65 -41.52 -29.03
CA ALA A 18 21.31 -41.82 -28.49
C ALA A 18 20.37 -40.65 -28.80
N ALA A 19 19.29 -40.95 -29.51
CA ALA A 19 18.19 -40.04 -29.78
C ALA A 19 17.32 -39.90 -28.52
N SER A 20 17.17 -38.66 -28.02
CA SER A 20 16.03 -38.27 -27.19
C SER A 20 15.78 -36.78 -27.37
N SER A 21 14.51 -36.40 -27.37
CA SER A 21 13.96 -35.07 -27.68
C SER A 21 14.28 -33.97 -26.65
N GLU A 22 15.32 -34.11 -25.84
CA GLU A 22 15.72 -33.15 -24.79
C GLU A 22 16.92 -32.27 -25.16
N ARG A 23 17.50 -32.46 -26.35
CA ARG A 23 18.68 -31.72 -26.83
C ARG A 23 18.49 -30.40 -27.62
N PRO A 24 17.32 -29.72 -27.74
CA PRO A 24 17.30 -28.46 -28.50
C PRO A 24 18.01 -27.30 -27.76
N PHE A 25 18.04 -27.34 -26.41
CA PHE A 25 18.33 -26.14 -25.63
C PHE A 25 19.83 -25.94 -25.31
N ALA A 26 20.56 -27.00 -24.95
CA ALA A 26 22.03 -26.93 -24.82
C ALA A 26 22.68 -26.50 -26.15
N HIS A 27 22.12 -26.94 -27.28
CA HIS A 27 22.55 -26.56 -28.62
C HIS A 27 22.23 -25.08 -28.94
N ARG A 28 21.04 -24.58 -28.59
CA ARG A 28 20.64 -23.16 -28.80
C ARG A 28 21.43 -22.14 -27.99
N MET A 29 21.80 -22.46 -26.73
CA MET A 29 22.69 -21.60 -25.94
C MET A 29 24.13 -21.60 -26.49
N CYS A 30 24.60 -22.74 -27.02
CA CYS A 30 25.91 -22.86 -27.65
C CYS A 30 26.00 -22.20 -29.04
N GLU A 31 24.88 -22.07 -29.78
CA GLU A 31 24.83 -21.40 -31.11
C GLU A 31 25.05 -19.88 -31.03
N HIS A 32 24.77 -19.24 -29.90
CA HIS A 32 24.99 -17.80 -29.68
C HIS A 32 26.41 -17.44 -29.21
N VAL A 33 27.28 -18.43 -29.00
CA VAL A 33 28.68 -18.24 -28.59
C VAL A 33 29.57 -18.62 -29.77
N THR A 34 30.25 -17.65 -30.37
CA THR A 34 31.17 -17.90 -31.50
C THR A 34 32.24 -18.92 -31.12
N ALA A 35 32.55 -19.84 -32.04
CA ALA A 35 33.46 -20.98 -31.85
C ALA A 35 34.88 -20.65 -31.31
N ALA A 36 35.27 -19.38 -31.27
CA ALA A 36 36.56 -18.93 -30.75
C ALA A 36 36.62 -18.74 -29.21
N ASP A 37 35.49 -18.83 -28.49
CA ASP A 37 35.37 -18.38 -27.10
C ASP A 37 35.07 -19.49 -26.06
N TYR A 38 35.29 -20.75 -26.43
CA TYR A 38 35.03 -21.93 -25.59
C TYR A 38 36.10 -22.15 -24.50
N HIS A 39 36.01 -21.43 -23.38
CA HIS A 39 36.62 -21.77 -22.08
C HIS A 39 35.54 -21.67 -21.00
N SER A 40 35.62 -22.43 -19.90
CA SER A 40 34.60 -22.53 -18.83
C SER A 40 34.09 -21.16 -18.37
N ARG A 41 32.81 -20.85 -18.63
CA ARG A 41 32.22 -19.55 -18.26
C ARG A 41 30.96 -19.75 -17.42
N THR A 42 30.84 -18.92 -16.39
CA THR A 42 29.61 -18.75 -15.61
C THR A 42 28.72 -17.71 -16.29
N ILE A 43 27.49 -18.08 -16.60
CA ILE A 43 26.48 -17.25 -17.25
C ILE A 43 25.44 -16.83 -16.21
N ARG A 44 24.87 -15.63 -16.31
CA ARG A 44 23.71 -15.24 -15.50
C ARG A 44 22.43 -15.35 -16.33
N GLY A 45 21.39 -16.00 -15.81
CA GLY A 45 20.13 -16.18 -16.55
C GLY A 45 18.90 -16.33 -15.65
N SER A 46 17.69 -16.10 -16.17
CA SER A 46 16.43 -16.29 -15.42
C SER A 46 15.56 -17.40 -16.00
N PHE A 47 15.12 -18.34 -15.17
CA PHE A 47 14.29 -19.48 -15.59
C PHE A 47 12.78 -19.22 -15.36
N ASN A 48 11.95 -19.85 -16.19
CA ASN A 48 10.58 -20.22 -15.87
C ASN A 48 10.47 -21.76 -15.76
N LYS A 49 9.26 -22.29 -15.53
CA LYS A 49 9.05 -23.74 -15.31
C LYS A 49 9.55 -24.64 -16.46
N THR A 50 9.55 -24.14 -17.70
CA THR A 50 9.79 -24.94 -18.91
C THR A 50 10.92 -24.41 -19.79
N THR A 51 11.29 -23.13 -19.69
CA THR A 51 12.30 -22.46 -20.52
C THR A 51 13.10 -21.40 -19.75
N VAL A 52 14.19 -20.93 -20.35
CA VAL A 52 14.91 -19.71 -19.93
C VAL A 52 14.22 -18.50 -20.60
N TRP A 53 14.14 -17.35 -19.91
CA TRP A 53 13.59 -16.12 -20.50
C TRP A 53 14.50 -15.58 -21.62
N GLU A 54 13.92 -15.26 -22.79
CA GLU A 54 14.63 -14.75 -23.98
C GLU A 54 15.21 -13.33 -23.81
N ASP A 55 14.67 -12.50 -22.90
CA ASP A 55 15.13 -11.12 -22.65
C ASP A 55 16.37 -11.02 -21.73
N CYS A 56 17.09 -12.12 -21.50
CA CYS A 56 18.35 -12.06 -20.78
C CYS A 56 19.39 -11.38 -21.66
N VAL A 57 19.78 -10.15 -21.34
CA VAL A 57 21.10 -9.65 -21.76
C VAL A 57 22.10 -10.67 -21.21
N LEU A 58 22.68 -11.48 -22.10
CA LEU A 58 23.88 -12.27 -21.82
C LEU A 58 25.01 -11.28 -21.57
N GLU A 59 25.02 -10.67 -20.38
CA GLU A 59 26.20 -9.98 -19.93
C GLU A 59 27.28 -11.06 -19.78
N HIS A 60 28.39 -10.90 -20.50
CA HIS A 60 29.60 -11.64 -20.21
C HIS A 60 29.98 -11.34 -18.75
N ALA A 61 29.54 -12.21 -17.84
CA ALA A 61 30.04 -12.24 -16.50
C ALA A 61 31.53 -12.61 -16.61
N LEU A 62 32.41 -11.61 -16.49
CA LEU A 62 33.86 -11.75 -16.33
C LEU A 62 34.18 -12.40 -14.96
N TYR A 63 33.54 -13.52 -14.64
CA TYR A 63 33.79 -14.31 -13.44
C TYR A 63 34.18 -15.71 -13.90
N ASP A 64 35.48 -15.82 -14.19
CA ASP A 64 36.13 -17.09 -14.38
C ASP A 64 36.21 -17.76 -12.99
N LEU A 65 35.33 -18.73 -12.74
CA LEU A 65 35.32 -19.53 -11.50
C LEU A 65 36.65 -20.27 -11.29
N GLY A 66 37.49 -20.34 -12.34
CA GLY A 66 38.84 -20.88 -12.26
C GLY A 66 39.95 -19.89 -11.89
N THR A 67 39.80 -18.56 -12.11
CA THR A 67 40.96 -17.64 -11.99
C THR A 67 40.72 -16.19 -11.49
N ALA A 68 39.50 -15.74 -11.19
CA ALA A 68 39.28 -14.32 -10.85
C ALA A 68 39.41 -13.96 -9.35
N THR A 69 40.21 -12.93 -9.07
CA THR A 69 40.60 -12.29 -7.79
C THR A 69 39.48 -11.63 -6.97
N THR A 70 38.22 -12.02 -7.13
CA THR A 70 37.11 -11.64 -6.25
C THR A 70 36.42 -12.89 -5.72
N SER A 71 36.67 -13.22 -4.44
CA SER A 71 36.07 -14.38 -3.77
C SER A 71 34.53 -14.28 -3.78
N LEU A 72 33.86 -15.18 -4.49
CA LEU A 72 32.43 -15.42 -4.27
C LEU A 72 32.25 -15.93 -2.83
N SER A 73 31.33 -15.34 -2.08
CA SER A 73 30.97 -15.82 -0.74
C SER A 73 29.67 -16.60 -0.82
N THR A 74 29.69 -17.86 -0.36
CA THR A 74 28.47 -18.67 -0.17
C THR A 74 27.69 -18.15 1.03
N LEU A 75 26.41 -18.49 1.13
CA LEU A 75 25.59 -18.11 2.29
C LEU A 75 26.15 -18.65 3.60
N ASP A 76 26.76 -19.84 3.58
CA ASP A 76 27.43 -20.43 4.75
C ASP A 76 28.60 -19.59 5.26
N HIS A 77 29.38 -18.97 4.37
CA HIS A 77 30.46 -18.06 4.77
C HIS A 77 29.91 -16.84 5.54
N PHE A 78 28.66 -16.42 5.29
CA PHE A 78 28.01 -15.34 6.03
C PHE A 78 27.43 -15.80 7.38
N LEU A 79 27.09 -17.09 7.52
CA LEU A 79 26.48 -17.66 8.72
C LEU A 79 27.51 -18.23 9.71
N GLN A 80 28.69 -18.65 9.24
CA GLN A 80 29.75 -19.26 10.07
C GLN A 80 30.64 -18.25 10.82
N GLY A 81 30.52 -16.95 10.55
CA GLY A 81 31.39 -15.89 11.11
C GLY A 81 31.34 -15.64 12.62
N LEU A 82 30.65 -16.49 13.41
CA LEU A 82 30.47 -16.34 14.86
C LEU A 82 30.97 -17.53 15.70
N SER A 83 31.41 -18.65 15.11
CA SER A 83 31.78 -19.84 15.91
C SER A 83 33.25 -19.97 16.29
N THR A 84 34.16 -19.11 15.79
CA THR A 84 35.61 -19.19 16.12
C THR A 84 36.19 -17.84 16.51
N GLN A 85 35.80 -17.29 17.66
CA GLN A 85 36.66 -16.35 18.36
C GLN A 85 37.74 -17.11 19.13
N THR A 86 38.86 -17.39 18.45
CA THR A 86 40.14 -17.55 19.10
C THR A 86 41.16 -16.66 18.39
N LYS A 87 41.54 -15.58 19.07
CA LYS A 87 42.73 -14.74 18.88
C LYS A 87 43.38 -14.74 17.48
N CYS A 88 43.02 -13.76 16.64
CA CYS A 88 44.01 -13.02 15.85
C CYS A 88 43.42 -11.72 15.31
N ARG A 89 44.01 -10.59 15.71
CA ARG A 89 43.75 -9.27 15.12
C ARG A 89 44.44 -9.21 13.76
N SER A 90 43.65 -9.22 12.68
CA SER A 90 44.06 -8.66 11.39
C SER A 90 42.84 -8.07 10.69
N ASN A 91 42.96 -6.80 10.28
CA ASN A 91 41.95 -6.00 9.60
C ASN A 91 41.57 -6.57 8.21
N ALA A 92 40.63 -7.52 8.16
CA ALA A 92 39.86 -7.82 6.97
C ALA A 92 38.37 -7.76 7.37
N GLY A 93 37.64 -6.77 6.83
CA GLY A 93 36.26 -6.49 7.21
C GLY A 93 35.34 -7.69 6.99
N THR A 94 34.88 -8.30 8.08
CA THR A 94 33.87 -9.36 8.09
C THR A 94 32.55 -8.82 7.56
N ARG A 95 32.19 -9.19 6.33
CA ARG A 95 30.91 -8.85 5.69
C ARG A 95 29.84 -9.76 6.27
N ASN A 96 29.08 -9.33 7.27
CA ASN A 96 27.87 -10.04 7.73
C ASN A 96 26.62 -9.45 7.06
N LEU A 97 25.64 -10.30 6.74
CA LEU A 97 24.33 -9.86 6.25
C LEU A 97 23.55 -9.19 7.38
N ASP A 98 23.01 -8.00 7.13
CA ASP A 98 22.11 -7.34 8.07
C ASP A 98 20.75 -8.06 8.17
N ARG A 99 19.99 -7.75 9.23
CA ARG A 99 18.71 -8.41 9.53
C ARG A 99 17.70 -8.31 8.38
N LEU A 100 17.68 -7.19 7.66
CA LEU A 100 16.81 -6.98 6.52
C LEU A 100 17.20 -7.89 5.35
N SER A 101 18.50 -7.93 5.03
CA SER A 101 19.04 -8.72 3.93
C SER A 101 18.80 -10.21 4.13
N ARG A 102 18.98 -10.75 5.35
CA ARG A 102 18.69 -12.17 5.65
C ARG A 102 17.23 -12.53 5.40
N LYS A 103 16.29 -11.67 5.82
CA LYS A 103 14.85 -11.89 5.61
C LYS A 103 14.44 -11.78 4.14
N ILE A 104 15.08 -10.89 3.38
CA ILE A 104 14.86 -10.79 1.92
C ILE A 104 15.39 -12.03 1.20
N VAL A 105 16.57 -12.52 1.57
CA VAL A 105 17.16 -13.73 0.99
C VAL A 105 16.27 -14.94 1.26
N GLY A 106 15.83 -15.14 2.51
CA GLY A 106 14.95 -16.25 2.88
C GLY A 106 13.63 -16.26 2.10
N LEU A 107 13.00 -15.09 1.93
CA LEU A 107 11.79 -14.97 1.12
C LEU A 107 12.02 -15.24 -0.36
N HIS A 108 13.13 -14.77 -0.94
CA HIS A 108 13.46 -15.04 -2.34
C HIS A 108 13.67 -16.53 -2.60
N LEU A 109 14.33 -17.23 -1.68
CA LEU A 109 14.55 -18.68 -1.79
C LEU A 109 13.21 -19.44 -1.69
N ALA A 110 12.36 -19.09 -0.74
CA ALA A 110 11.03 -19.68 -0.61
C ALA A 110 10.15 -19.46 -1.85
N TYR A 111 10.18 -18.24 -2.41
CA TYR A 111 9.46 -17.92 -3.64
C TYR A 111 10.05 -18.63 -4.87
N SER A 112 11.37 -18.84 -4.90
CA SER A 112 12.04 -19.60 -5.97
C SER A 112 11.60 -21.05 -5.98
N LEU A 113 11.55 -21.69 -4.81
CA LEU A 113 11.01 -23.05 -4.69
C LEU A 113 9.56 -23.12 -5.14
N PHE A 114 8.73 -22.13 -4.79
CA PHE A 114 7.34 -22.05 -5.24
C PHE A 114 7.20 -21.98 -6.76
N GLN A 115 7.98 -21.14 -7.42
CA GLN A 115 7.90 -20.95 -8.86
C GLN A 115 8.48 -22.13 -9.65
N LEU A 116 9.56 -22.72 -9.17
CA LEU A 116 10.30 -23.78 -9.85
C LEU A 116 10.03 -25.18 -9.29
N CYS A 117 9.02 -25.34 -8.42
CA CYS A 117 8.62 -26.65 -7.91
C CYS A 117 8.36 -27.64 -9.06
N GLY A 118 9.07 -28.77 -9.05
CA GLY A 118 8.99 -29.81 -10.09
C GLY A 118 9.75 -29.47 -11.38
N SER A 119 10.55 -28.41 -11.39
CA SER A 119 11.36 -28.02 -12.54
C SER A 119 12.72 -28.71 -12.54
N PRO A 120 13.28 -29.08 -13.71
CA PRO A 120 14.61 -29.72 -13.79
C PRO A 120 15.77 -28.78 -13.39
N TRP A 121 15.50 -27.48 -13.22
CA TRP A 121 16.54 -26.47 -12.94
C TRP A 121 17.00 -26.43 -11.48
N LEU A 122 16.23 -27.01 -10.55
CA LEU A 122 16.59 -27.07 -9.12
C LEU A 122 17.38 -28.36 -8.83
N GLN A 123 18.65 -28.38 -9.20
CA GLN A 123 19.49 -29.59 -9.11
C GLN A 123 20.09 -29.84 -7.73
N HIS A 124 20.34 -28.79 -6.93
CA HIS A 124 20.98 -28.89 -5.61
C HIS A 124 20.06 -28.45 -4.47
N GLY A 125 20.28 -29.05 -3.28
CA GLY A 125 19.64 -28.67 -2.01
C GLY A 125 19.61 -27.17 -1.76
N PHE A 126 18.64 -26.68 -0.98
CA PHE A 126 18.69 -25.32 -0.41
C PHE A 126 19.71 -25.26 0.74
N GLU A 127 20.95 -25.59 0.42
CA GLU A 127 22.09 -25.58 1.35
C GLU A 127 22.87 -24.29 1.15
N GLY A 128 23.38 -23.72 2.24
CA GLY A 128 24.04 -22.42 2.19
C GLY A 128 25.32 -22.41 1.35
N GLU A 129 25.99 -23.57 1.19
CA GLU A 129 27.14 -23.75 0.31
C GLU A 129 26.81 -23.64 -1.19
N ASN A 130 25.57 -23.96 -1.58
CA ASN A 130 25.12 -23.96 -2.97
C ASN A 130 24.42 -22.65 -3.38
N ILE A 131 24.35 -21.68 -2.45
CA ILE A 131 23.68 -20.39 -2.64
C ILE A 131 24.70 -19.27 -2.53
N PHE A 132 24.80 -18.49 -3.60
CA PHE A 132 25.77 -17.40 -3.73
C PHE A 132 25.10 -16.04 -3.63
N VAL A 133 25.73 -15.13 -2.91
CA VAL A 133 25.26 -13.75 -2.76
C VAL A 133 26.33 -12.79 -3.29
N LEU A 134 26.01 -12.09 -4.38
CA LEU A 134 26.95 -11.21 -5.09
C LEU A 134 26.79 -9.74 -4.66
N PRO A 135 27.74 -9.15 -3.91
CA PRO A 135 27.65 -7.74 -3.52
C PRO A 135 27.85 -6.82 -4.74
N SER A 136 26.91 -5.88 -4.96
CA SER A 136 27.00 -4.84 -6.00
C SER A 136 28.06 -3.80 -5.65
N LYS A 137 28.81 -3.30 -6.65
CA LYS A 137 29.85 -2.26 -6.50
C LYS A 137 29.30 -0.81 -6.44
N THR A 138 27.99 -0.60 -6.48
CA THR A 138 27.39 0.74 -6.45
C THR A 138 27.18 1.25 -5.02
N SER A 139 27.69 2.44 -4.72
CA SER A 139 27.53 3.13 -3.43
C SER A 139 26.08 3.63 -3.26
N GLY A 140 25.28 2.86 -2.53
CA GLY A 140 23.91 3.18 -2.15
C GLY A 140 23.17 1.92 -1.69
N ILE A 141 22.23 2.03 -0.75
CA ILE A 141 21.36 0.89 -0.34
C ILE A 141 20.41 0.59 -1.51
N GLN A 142 20.87 -0.21 -2.48
CA GLN A 142 20.06 -0.70 -3.58
C GLN A 142 19.79 -2.18 -3.37
N LEU A 143 18.57 -2.53 -2.94
CA LEU A 143 18.09 -3.90 -2.64
C LEU A 143 18.27 -4.95 -3.76
N HIS A 144 18.76 -4.56 -4.93
CA HIS A 144 19.20 -5.45 -5.99
C HIS A 144 20.58 -6.11 -5.74
N CYS A 145 21.34 -5.64 -4.75
CA CYS A 145 22.66 -6.16 -4.41
C CYS A 145 22.67 -7.49 -3.62
N TRP A 146 21.51 -8.00 -3.19
CA TRP A 146 21.42 -9.22 -2.36
C TRP A 146 20.51 -10.29 -2.97
N ARG A 147 20.49 -10.38 -4.31
CA ARG A 147 19.76 -11.43 -5.03
C ARG A 147 20.52 -12.77 -4.87
N PRO A 148 19.94 -13.81 -4.24
CA PRO A 148 20.60 -15.10 -4.12
C PRO A 148 20.64 -15.78 -5.49
N HIS A 149 21.75 -16.43 -5.80
CA HIS A 149 21.93 -17.21 -7.00
C HIS A 149 22.15 -18.67 -6.61
N VAL A 150 21.33 -19.56 -7.16
CA VAL A 150 21.43 -21.01 -6.95
C VAL A 150 22.25 -21.60 -8.09
N TYR A 151 23.21 -22.46 -7.75
CA TYR A 151 24.03 -23.16 -8.73
C TYR A 151 23.21 -24.21 -9.49
N CYS A 152 23.47 -24.34 -10.80
CA CYS A 152 22.85 -25.31 -11.69
C CYS A 152 23.89 -25.77 -12.71
N ASP A 153 24.08 -27.10 -12.82
CA ASP A 153 25.00 -27.78 -13.71
C ASP A 153 24.25 -28.43 -14.89
N LEU A 154 24.42 -27.88 -16.08
CA LEU A 154 23.78 -28.40 -17.29
C LEU A 154 24.42 -29.69 -17.83
N SER A 155 25.54 -30.13 -17.27
CA SER A 155 26.27 -31.33 -17.72
C SER A 155 25.86 -32.61 -16.99
N SER A 156 25.22 -32.48 -15.82
CA SER A 156 24.79 -33.61 -14.99
C SER A 156 23.31 -33.94 -15.21
N PRO A 157 22.92 -35.24 -15.27
CA PRO A 157 21.52 -35.61 -15.34
C PRO A 157 20.80 -35.17 -14.05
N PRO A 158 19.53 -34.72 -14.13
CA PRO A 158 18.79 -34.27 -12.97
C PRO A 158 18.62 -35.43 -11.97
N ILE A 159 19.07 -35.21 -10.73
CA ILE A 159 18.91 -36.16 -9.64
C ILE A 159 17.41 -36.17 -9.24
N PRO A 160 16.77 -37.34 -9.07
CA PRO A 160 15.41 -37.42 -8.55
C PRO A 160 15.37 -36.81 -7.14
N ARG A 161 14.58 -35.76 -6.96
CA ARG A 161 14.43 -35.06 -5.67
C ARG A 161 13.06 -35.27 -5.07
N SER A 162 13.05 -35.40 -3.74
CA SER A 162 11.84 -35.40 -2.95
C SER A 162 11.50 -33.96 -2.58
N LEU A 163 10.39 -33.44 -3.08
CA LEU A 163 9.90 -32.09 -2.72
C LEU A 163 9.80 -31.88 -1.18
N PRO A 164 9.33 -32.87 -0.39
CA PRO A 164 9.40 -32.81 1.07
C PRO A 164 10.80 -32.52 1.64
N GLU A 165 11.85 -33.17 1.13
CA GLU A 165 13.23 -32.93 1.56
C GLU A 165 13.70 -31.52 1.15
N ASP A 166 13.33 -31.06 -0.04
CA ASP A 166 13.65 -29.71 -0.50
C ASP A 166 13.00 -28.62 0.37
N VAL A 167 11.76 -28.87 0.79
CA VAL A 167 11.01 -28.01 1.71
C VAL A 167 11.63 -28.04 3.11
N ALA A 168 12.09 -29.21 3.57
CA ALA A 168 12.80 -29.32 4.84
C ALA A 168 14.13 -28.56 4.82
N ALA A 169 14.93 -28.70 3.76
CA ALA A 169 16.18 -27.97 3.56
C ALA A 169 15.96 -26.44 3.55
N LEU A 170 14.93 -25.98 2.83
CA LEU A 170 14.52 -24.57 2.86
C LEU A 170 14.12 -24.13 4.28
N GLY A 171 13.41 -24.99 5.03
CA GLY A 171 13.04 -24.74 6.42
C GLY A 171 14.26 -24.52 7.31
N VAL A 172 15.27 -25.40 7.23
CA VAL A 172 16.54 -25.26 7.96
C VAL A 172 17.17 -23.90 7.67
N LEU A 173 17.33 -23.58 6.39
CA LEU A 173 18.01 -22.36 5.95
C LEU A 173 17.26 -21.08 6.36
N ILE A 174 15.92 -21.08 6.36
CA ILE A 174 15.12 -19.96 6.87
C ILE A 174 15.37 -19.74 8.37
N LEU A 175 15.45 -20.83 9.16
CA LEU A 175 15.71 -20.73 10.58
C LEU A 175 17.14 -20.25 10.86
N GLU A 176 18.13 -20.77 10.14
CA GLU A 176 19.54 -20.35 10.22
C GLU A 176 19.69 -18.86 9.89
N LEU A 177 18.99 -18.37 8.85
CA LEU A 177 18.95 -16.96 8.49
C LEU A 177 18.30 -16.07 9.55
N GLU A 178 17.23 -16.52 10.22
CA GLU A 178 16.60 -15.73 11.27
C GLU A 178 17.48 -15.69 12.53
N ALA A 179 17.98 -16.86 12.96
CA ALA A 179 18.86 -17.02 14.11
C ALA A 179 20.25 -16.40 13.87
N ASN A 180 20.65 -16.21 12.61
CA ASN A 180 22.01 -15.83 12.21
C ASN A 180 23.08 -16.83 12.68
N LEU A 181 22.74 -18.11 12.64
CA LEU A 181 23.56 -19.19 13.15
C LEU A 181 23.45 -20.37 12.18
N SER A 182 24.56 -21.05 11.90
CA SER A 182 24.55 -22.32 11.18
C SER A 182 24.40 -23.46 12.19
N ALA A 183 23.43 -24.36 11.95
CA ALA A 183 23.15 -25.48 12.84
C ALA A 183 24.06 -26.69 12.60
N GLY A 184 24.81 -26.71 11.49
CA GLY A 184 25.66 -27.82 11.07
C GLY A 184 24.91 -29.15 10.88
N TRP A 185 25.63 -30.18 10.45
CA TRP A 185 25.17 -31.57 10.47
C TRP A 185 25.69 -32.29 11.70
N THR A 186 24.89 -33.22 12.23
CA THR A 186 25.20 -34.10 13.36
C THR A 186 24.82 -35.53 13.03
N ASP A 187 25.29 -36.48 13.84
CA ASP A 187 24.95 -37.91 13.68
C ASP A 187 23.45 -38.16 13.99
N ASP A 188 22.79 -37.25 14.71
CA ASP A 188 21.34 -37.31 15.00
C ASP A 188 20.46 -36.91 13.80
N ASP A 189 21.07 -36.48 12.68
CA ASP A 189 20.37 -36.01 11.47
C ASP A 189 20.17 -37.11 10.42
N GLU A 190 20.33 -38.38 10.81
CA GLU A 190 20.11 -39.54 9.96
C GLU A 190 18.66 -40.00 10.00
N ASP A 191 18.11 -40.33 8.82
CA ASP A 191 16.81 -40.99 8.72
C ASP A 191 16.94 -42.44 9.19
N TYR A 192 16.08 -42.84 10.12
CA TYR A 192 16.12 -44.18 10.73
C TYR A 192 15.85 -45.31 9.74
N GLU A 193 15.11 -45.05 8.64
CA GLU A 193 14.78 -46.06 7.64
C GLU A 193 15.87 -46.18 6.56
N THR A 194 16.54 -45.09 6.21
CA THR A 194 17.54 -45.08 5.12
C THR A 194 18.99 -45.01 5.58
N GLU A 195 19.25 -44.75 6.87
CA GLU A 195 20.59 -44.54 7.45
C GLU A 195 21.40 -43.45 6.70
N THR A 196 20.69 -42.49 6.10
CA THR A 196 21.27 -41.37 5.36
C THR A 196 20.85 -40.06 5.97
N LYS A 197 21.71 -39.04 5.84
CA LYS A 197 21.41 -37.69 6.31
C LYS A 197 20.15 -37.14 5.64
N SER A 198 19.22 -36.65 6.45
CA SER A 198 17.94 -36.08 6.01
C SER A 198 17.78 -34.66 6.52
N HIS A 199 17.32 -33.76 5.65
CA HIS A 199 17.00 -32.38 6.06
C HIS A 199 15.77 -32.36 6.96
N LYS A 200 14.87 -33.34 6.86
CA LYS A 200 13.72 -33.49 7.75
C LYS A 200 14.14 -33.85 9.18
N ALA A 201 15.07 -34.77 9.35
CA ALA A 201 15.67 -35.10 10.65
C ALA A 201 16.38 -33.87 11.25
N ARG A 202 17.21 -33.21 10.43
CA ARG A 202 17.91 -31.97 10.80
C ARG A 202 16.96 -30.85 11.24
N LEU A 203 15.88 -30.61 10.48
CA LEU A 203 14.89 -29.60 10.82
C LEU A 203 14.14 -29.91 12.11
N SER A 204 13.84 -31.19 12.37
CA SER A 204 13.21 -31.65 13.61
C SER A 204 14.08 -31.32 14.82
N ARG A 205 15.38 -31.63 14.76
CA ARG A 205 16.35 -31.30 15.80
C ARG A 205 16.43 -29.80 16.04
N ILE A 206 16.60 -28.99 14.99
CA ILE A 206 16.67 -27.52 15.09
C ILE A 206 15.41 -26.94 15.73
N LEU A 207 14.21 -27.39 15.33
CA LEU A 207 12.96 -26.92 15.92
C LEU A 207 12.85 -27.27 17.42
N LYS A 208 13.43 -28.40 17.84
CA LYS A 208 13.46 -28.81 19.25
C LYS A 208 14.46 -27.99 20.06
N GLU A 209 15.67 -27.81 19.54
CA GLU A 209 16.78 -27.11 20.20
C GLU A 209 16.55 -25.61 20.28
N TRP A 210 16.08 -24.97 19.20
CA TRP A 210 15.91 -23.52 19.12
C TRP A 210 14.52 -23.05 19.55
N LYS A 211 13.77 -23.93 20.24
CA LYS A 211 12.43 -23.64 20.74
C LYS A 211 12.49 -22.54 21.79
N GLY A 212 11.82 -21.42 21.51
CA GLY A 212 11.79 -20.24 22.37
C GLY A 212 12.87 -19.19 22.07
N GLU A 213 13.87 -19.54 21.25
CA GLU A 213 14.87 -18.57 20.74
C GLU A 213 14.44 -17.94 19.42
N LEU A 214 13.62 -18.66 18.64
CA LEU A 214 13.05 -18.18 17.38
C LEU A 214 11.73 -17.43 17.57
N PRO A 215 11.46 -16.35 16.83
CA PRO A 215 10.15 -15.72 16.82
C PRO A 215 9.05 -16.69 16.36
N ASP A 216 7.87 -16.60 16.98
CA ASP A 216 6.72 -17.51 16.75
C ASP A 216 6.39 -17.74 15.26
N ARG A 217 6.53 -16.70 14.42
CA ARG A 217 6.26 -16.80 12.99
C ARG A 217 7.27 -17.66 12.25
N TYR A 218 8.56 -17.52 12.54
CA TYR A 218 9.61 -18.32 11.89
C TYR A 218 9.59 -19.75 12.40
N TYR A 219 9.33 -19.94 13.69
CA TYR A 219 9.07 -21.27 14.25
C TYR A 219 7.86 -21.94 13.56
N SER A 220 6.77 -21.19 13.34
CA SER A 220 5.60 -21.71 12.61
C SER A 220 5.92 -22.06 11.15
N VAL A 221 6.75 -21.27 10.47
CA VAL A 221 7.22 -21.57 9.11
C VAL A 221 8.09 -22.82 9.09
N GLY A 222 9.06 -22.94 10.00
CA GLY A 222 9.88 -24.15 10.13
C GLY A 222 9.03 -25.39 10.44
N SER A 223 8.03 -25.26 11.32
CA SER A 223 7.08 -26.33 11.61
C SER A 223 6.23 -26.71 10.40
N ALA A 224 5.84 -25.74 9.57
CA ALA A 224 5.12 -26.01 8.32
C ALA A 224 6.01 -26.72 7.29
N CYS A 225 7.30 -26.39 7.22
CA CYS A 225 8.26 -27.13 6.40
C CYS A 225 8.43 -28.57 6.89
N PHE A 226 8.55 -28.79 8.20
CA PHE A 226 8.69 -30.12 8.79
C PHE A 226 7.45 -31.00 8.56
N ARG A 227 6.25 -30.42 8.67
CA ARG A 227 4.96 -31.12 8.51
C ARG A 227 4.40 -31.04 7.09
N PHE A 228 5.25 -30.75 6.09
CA PHE A 228 4.79 -30.44 4.74
C PHE A 228 3.92 -31.54 4.13
N GLU A 229 4.35 -32.80 4.21
CA GLU A 229 3.61 -33.95 3.67
C GLU A 229 2.24 -34.09 4.32
N GLN A 230 2.18 -34.07 5.65
CA GLN A 230 0.93 -34.11 6.40
C GLN A 230 0.01 -32.95 6.01
N LEU A 231 0.55 -31.75 5.84
CA LEU A 231 -0.22 -30.58 5.44
C LEU A 231 -0.77 -30.69 4.01
N VAL A 232 -0.10 -31.42 3.12
CA VAL A 232 -0.54 -31.71 1.75
C VAL A 232 -1.64 -32.76 1.73
N GLU A 233 -1.50 -33.82 2.54
CA GLU A 233 -2.51 -34.87 2.71
C GLU A 233 -3.80 -34.30 3.32
N ASP A 234 -3.67 -33.49 4.38
CA ASP A 234 -4.79 -32.83 5.07
C ASP A 234 -5.41 -31.68 4.27
N PHE A 235 -4.86 -31.34 3.08
CA PHE A 235 -5.32 -30.20 2.30
C PHE A 235 -6.62 -30.50 1.55
N ASP A 236 -7.74 -30.18 2.19
CA ASP A 236 -9.08 -30.26 1.59
C ASP A 236 -9.55 -28.89 1.03
N ASN A 237 -9.62 -28.78 -0.29
CA ASN A 237 -10.23 -27.63 -0.97
C ASN A 237 -10.85 -28.04 -2.32
N PRO A 238 -12.18 -27.88 -2.50
CA PRO A 238 -12.89 -28.33 -3.69
C PRO A 238 -12.52 -27.56 -4.98
N LYS A 239 -11.77 -26.47 -4.88
CA LYS A 239 -11.34 -25.65 -6.03
C LYS A 239 -9.89 -25.90 -6.46
N ILE A 240 -9.12 -26.69 -5.72
CA ILE A 240 -7.71 -26.93 -5.98
C ILE A 240 -7.53 -28.40 -6.33
N ASN A 241 -7.03 -28.64 -7.54
CA ASN A 241 -6.74 -30.00 -7.99
C ASN A 241 -5.64 -30.64 -7.12
N GLU A 242 -5.65 -31.96 -7.03
CA GLU A 242 -4.67 -32.76 -6.27
C GLU A 242 -3.23 -32.41 -6.66
N SER A 243 -2.97 -32.22 -7.95
CA SER A 243 -1.67 -31.80 -8.50
C SER A 243 -1.17 -30.41 -8.05
N LEU A 244 -2.04 -29.60 -7.45
CA LEU A 244 -1.72 -28.24 -6.97
C LEU A 244 -1.70 -28.14 -5.44
N ARG A 245 -2.00 -29.22 -4.71
CA ARG A 245 -2.01 -29.21 -3.23
C ARG A 245 -0.65 -28.82 -2.65
N SER A 246 0.43 -29.43 -3.15
CA SER A 246 1.81 -29.13 -2.72
C SER A 246 2.19 -27.67 -2.92
N LEU A 247 1.83 -27.08 -4.07
CA LEU A 247 2.03 -25.65 -4.34
C LEU A 247 1.19 -24.76 -3.42
N ALA A 248 -0.06 -25.13 -3.16
CA ALA A 248 -0.95 -24.38 -2.28
C ALA A 248 -0.46 -24.38 -0.83
N VAL A 249 0.01 -25.53 -0.33
CA VAL A 249 0.61 -25.65 1.01
C VAL A 249 1.91 -24.84 1.08
N LEU A 250 2.78 -24.94 0.09
CA LEU A 250 4.05 -24.21 0.06
C LEU A 250 3.82 -22.69 0.04
N TYR A 251 2.85 -22.22 -0.73
CA TYR A 251 2.46 -20.81 -0.71
C TYR A 251 1.87 -20.38 0.64
N LYS A 252 0.87 -21.13 1.14
CA LYS A 252 0.09 -20.75 2.34
C LYS A 252 0.88 -20.88 3.64
N GLY A 253 1.69 -21.93 3.76
CA GLY A 253 2.42 -22.29 4.98
C GLY A 253 3.81 -21.67 5.08
N ILE A 254 4.43 -21.29 3.95
CA ILE A 254 5.84 -20.86 3.92
C ILE A 254 5.97 -19.47 3.30
N VAL A 255 5.65 -19.32 2.01
CA VAL A 255 5.91 -18.08 1.26
C VAL A 255 5.11 -16.88 1.80
N ASN A 256 3.79 -17.03 1.96
CA ASN A 256 2.92 -15.94 2.40
C ASN A 256 3.20 -15.51 3.86
N PRO A 257 3.43 -16.41 4.83
CA PRO A 257 3.87 -16.03 6.17
C PRO A 257 5.20 -15.25 6.19
N LEU A 258 6.21 -15.67 5.42
CA LEU A 258 7.48 -14.95 5.30
C LEU A 258 7.30 -13.56 4.68
N PHE A 259 6.50 -13.46 3.62
CA PHE A 259 6.19 -12.18 2.97
C PHE A 259 5.50 -11.22 3.95
N ARG A 260 4.46 -11.69 4.65
CA ARG A 260 3.75 -10.89 5.65
C ARG A 260 4.67 -10.44 6.78
N GLN A 261 5.58 -11.29 7.23
CA GLN A 261 6.52 -10.95 8.28
C GLN A 261 7.55 -9.91 7.82
N LEU A 262 8.07 -10.02 6.59
CA LEU A 262 8.98 -9.03 6.02
C LEU A 262 8.32 -7.65 5.85
N VAL A 263 7.07 -7.60 5.39
CA VAL A 263 6.30 -6.35 5.26
C VAL A 263 6.00 -5.78 6.65
N SER A 264 5.61 -6.60 7.61
CA SER A 264 5.39 -6.19 9.00
C SER A 264 6.65 -5.60 9.65
N ASP A 265 7.81 -6.23 9.42
CA ASP A 265 9.06 -5.82 10.06
C ASP A 265 9.68 -4.57 9.40
N PHE A 266 9.44 -4.33 8.10
CA PHE A 266 10.19 -3.31 7.33
C PHE A 266 9.39 -2.36 6.44
N GLY A 267 8.06 -2.48 6.33
CA GLY A 267 7.10 -1.50 5.75
C GLY A 267 7.30 -1.05 4.30
N VAL A 268 8.50 -0.60 3.94
CA VAL A 268 8.94 -0.08 2.64
C VAL A 268 9.35 -1.20 1.65
N THR A 269 9.50 -2.43 2.14
CA THR A 269 9.95 -3.59 1.35
C THR A 269 8.90 -4.14 0.38
N GLU A 270 7.63 -3.79 0.53
CA GLU A 270 6.55 -4.20 -0.39
C GLU A 270 6.80 -3.73 -1.83
N ARG A 271 7.39 -2.52 -1.99
CA ARG A 271 7.76 -1.95 -3.30
C ARG A 271 8.76 -2.81 -4.08
N LEU A 272 9.50 -3.70 -3.40
CA LEU A 272 10.50 -4.59 -4.02
C LEU A 272 9.88 -5.78 -4.75
N PHE A 273 8.63 -6.11 -4.44
CA PHE A 273 7.92 -7.27 -5.00
C PHE A 273 6.81 -6.84 -5.98
N GLN A 274 6.71 -5.55 -6.31
CA GLN A 274 5.84 -5.05 -7.38
C GLN A 274 6.24 -5.70 -8.71
N GLY A 275 5.42 -6.62 -9.22
CA GLY A 275 5.67 -7.40 -10.44
C GLY A 275 5.85 -8.91 -10.21
N VAL A 276 5.80 -9.39 -8.98
CA VAL A 276 5.87 -10.82 -8.66
C VAL A 276 4.45 -11.42 -8.64
N SER A 277 3.99 -11.91 -9.79
CA SER A 277 2.65 -12.51 -9.95
C SER A 277 2.39 -13.60 -8.90
N GLY A 278 1.29 -13.47 -8.15
CA GLY A 278 0.87 -14.43 -7.11
C GLY A 278 1.24 -14.04 -5.67
N LEU A 279 2.12 -13.07 -5.43
CA LEU A 279 2.29 -12.44 -4.11
C LEU A 279 1.29 -11.29 -3.94
N SER A 280 0.00 -11.62 -4.01
CA SER A 280 -1.08 -10.73 -3.60
C SER A 280 -1.68 -11.30 -2.34
N ILE A 281 -1.79 -10.51 -1.27
CA ILE A 281 -2.46 -10.93 -0.02
C ILE A 281 -3.85 -11.48 -0.40
N PRO A 282 -4.12 -12.79 -0.27
CA PRO A 282 -5.43 -13.31 -0.60
C PRO A 282 -6.41 -12.84 0.47
N THR A 283 -7.43 -12.10 0.04
CA THR A 283 -8.55 -11.70 0.85
C THR A 283 -9.40 -12.94 1.18
N ARG A 284 -9.35 -13.35 2.46
CA ARG A 284 -10.44 -13.96 3.26
C ARG A 284 -10.57 -15.50 3.38
N GLN A 285 -10.94 -15.87 4.62
CA GLN A 285 -11.40 -17.14 5.22
C GLN A 285 -10.27 -17.98 5.89
N LYS A 286 -10.27 -18.27 7.20
CA LYS A 286 -11.35 -18.51 8.17
C LYS A 286 -10.94 -18.00 9.58
N ARG A 287 -11.96 -17.74 10.40
CA ARG A 287 -11.94 -17.08 11.71
C ARG A 287 -10.94 -17.66 12.72
N ALA A 288 -10.19 -16.77 13.36
CA ALA A 288 -9.94 -16.85 14.80
C ALA A 288 -10.61 -15.64 15.47
N SER A 289 -11.22 -15.92 16.61
CA SER A 289 -12.06 -15.02 17.40
C SER A 289 -11.23 -14.02 18.21
N ALA A 290 -11.76 -12.80 18.31
CA ALA A 290 -11.51 -11.77 19.33
C ALA A 290 -10.16 -11.01 19.31
N THR A 291 -10.05 -10.05 18.38
CA THR A 291 -9.49 -8.71 18.68
C THR A 291 -10.28 -7.66 17.89
N GLY A 292 -10.64 -6.54 18.53
CA GLY A 292 -11.69 -5.61 18.11
C GLY A 292 -11.55 -5.05 16.69
N ARG A 293 -12.66 -5.03 15.94
CA ARG A 293 -12.75 -4.29 14.67
C ARG A 293 -12.88 -2.81 14.97
N PHE A 294 -12.18 -1.96 14.21
CA PHE A 294 -12.40 -0.51 14.27
C PHE A 294 -13.64 -0.16 13.45
N VAL A 295 -14.60 0.51 14.08
CA VAL A 295 -15.75 1.11 13.40
C VAL A 295 -15.26 2.42 12.78
N LEU A 296 -15.28 2.52 11.45
CA LEU A 296 -14.86 3.74 10.74
C LEU A 296 -16.01 4.72 10.53
N TYR A 297 -17.21 4.19 10.32
CA TYR A 297 -18.42 4.96 10.04
C TYR A 297 -19.48 4.57 11.07
N ASP A 298 -20.09 5.54 11.73
CA ASP A 298 -21.06 5.37 12.82
C ASP A 298 -22.26 6.32 12.64
N ASP A 299 -22.60 6.60 11.38
CA ASP A 299 -23.67 7.52 10.99
C ASP A 299 -25.08 7.04 11.36
N LEU A 300 -25.96 8.01 11.60
CA LEU A 300 -27.40 7.80 11.83
C LEU A 300 -28.17 7.90 10.51
N GLU A 301 -29.18 7.06 10.35
CA GLU A 301 -30.04 7.00 9.16
C GLU A 301 -31.51 7.17 9.54
N SER A 302 -32.23 7.97 8.73
CA SER A 302 -33.69 8.05 8.72
C SER A 302 -34.20 7.84 7.29
N THR A 303 -35.29 7.13 7.12
CA THR A 303 -36.00 7.00 5.83
C THR A 303 -37.02 8.09 5.61
N GLU A 304 -37.48 8.74 6.69
CA GLU A 304 -38.51 9.79 6.65
C GLU A 304 -37.89 11.18 6.81
N PRO A 305 -38.37 12.19 6.06
CA PRO A 305 -37.97 13.57 6.26
C PRO A 305 -38.52 14.10 7.60
N ASP A 306 -37.77 15.01 8.21
CA ASP A 306 -38.17 15.70 9.43
C ASP A 306 -37.99 17.22 9.30
N LYS A 307 -38.07 17.95 10.41
CA LYS A 307 -37.81 19.41 10.39
C LYS A 307 -36.35 19.72 10.06
N LYS A 308 -35.40 18.91 10.52
CA LYS A 308 -33.96 19.13 10.31
C LYS A 308 -33.59 18.89 8.83
N SER A 309 -34.21 17.91 8.16
CA SER A 309 -34.00 17.67 6.73
C SER A 309 -34.47 18.83 5.87
N LYS A 310 -35.59 19.48 6.24
CA LYS A 310 -36.05 20.71 5.55
C LYS A 310 -35.04 21.84 5.69
N PHE A 311 -34.50 22.05 6.90
CA PHE A 311 -33.46 23.06 7.12
C PHE A 311 -32.19 22.76 6.30
N ALA A 312 -31.79 21.49 6.22
CA ALA A 312 -30.66 21.08 5.40
C ALA A 312 -30.90 21.38 3.90
N GLU A 313 -32.08 21.07 3.37
CA GLU A 313 -32.45 21.36 1.99
C GLU A 313 -32.53 22.87 1.70
N GLU A 314 -33.09 23.66 2.62
CA GLU A 314 -33.14 25.14 2.53
C GLU A 314 -31.74 25.76 2.50
N LEU A 315 -30.83 25.29 3.38
CA LEU A 315 -29.44 25.76 3.40
C LEU A 315 -28.72 25.40 2.10
N MET A 316 -28.80 24.14 1.65
CA MET A 316 -28.19 23.69 0.40
C MET A 316 -28.71 24.51 -0.79
N THR A 317 -30.02 24.73 -0.88
CA THR A 317 -30.64 25.53 -1.94
C THR A 317 -30.15 26.98 -1.91
N THR A 318 -30.00 27.56 -0.72
CA THR A 318 -29.49 28.92 -0.54
C THR A 318 -28.04 29.04 -1.01
N LEU A 319 -27.19 28.07 -0.64
CA LEU A 319 -25.79 28.02 -1.06
C LEU A 319 -25.66 27.80 -2.58
N GLU A 320 -26.46 26.89 -3.15
CA GLU A 320 -26.51 26.61 -4.58
C GLU A 320 -26.90 27.84 -5.40
N ASN A 321 -27.97 28.54 -5.02
CA ASN A 321 -28.50 29.68 -5.78
C ASN A 321 -27.67 30.96 -5.65
N GLY A 322 -26.87 31.09 -4.60
CA GLY A 322 -25.99 32.23 -4.36
C GLY A 322 -24.51 31.89 -4.54
N PHE A 323 -23.87 31.52 -3.44
CA PHE A 323 -22.42 31.35 -3.33
C PHE A 323 -21.84 30.40 -4.38
N LEU A 324 -22.39 29.19 -4.52
CA LEU A 324 -21.83 28.16 -5.40
C LEU A 324 -22.00 28.52 -6.88
N LYS A 325 -23.13 29.13 -7.25
CA LYS A 325 -23.35 29.67 -8.59
C LYS A 325 -22.33 30.75 -8.95
N ASN A 326 -21.98 31.63 -8.00
CA ASN A 326 -20.97 32.66 -8.21
C ASN A 326 -19.56 32.08 -8.41
N ILE A 327 -19.18 31.09 -7.60
CA ILE A 327 -17.90 30.37 -7.76
C ILE A 327 -17.82 29.70 -9.13
N LEU A 328 -18.88 29.00 -9.55
CA LEU A 328 -18.91 28.35 -10.86
C LEU A 328 -18.84 29.39 -12.00
N ALA A 329 -19.47 30.55 -11.83
CA ALA A 329 -19.44 31.63 -12.80
C ALA A 329 -18.05 32.22 -13.03
N LEU A 330 -17.12 32.15 -12.06
CA LEU A 330 -15.74 32.60 -12.24
C LEU A 330 -15.09 31.93 -13.45
N ARG A 331 -15.24 30.60 -13.58
CA ARG A 331 -14.68 29.85 -14.71
C ARG A 331 -15.38 30.11 -16.05
N HIS A 332 -16.61 30.59 -16.03
CA HIS A 332 -17.39 30.90 -17.24
C HIS A 332 -17.25 32.35 -17.69
N LYS A 333 -16.96 33.29 -16.78
CA LYS A 333 -16.84 34.73 -17.07
C LYS A 333 -15.43 35.16 -17.49
N SER A 334 -14.41 34.33 -17.31
CA SER A 334 -13.02 34.61 -17.73
C SER A 334 -12.77 34.58 -19.25
N ILE A 335 -13.75 34.96 -20.07
CA ILE A 335 -13.68 35.01 -21.54
C ILE A 335 -13.31 36.42 -22.02
N GLY A 336 -12.45 37.12 -21.26
CA GLY A 336 -11.79 38.34 -21.71
C GLY A 336 -10.53 37.99 -22.51
N LEU A 337 -10.13 38.84 -23.45
CA LEU A 337 -8.92 38.62 -24.26
C LEU A 337 -7.64 38.55 -23.39
N ALA A 338 -7.61 39.30 -22.28
CA ALA A 338 -6.50 39.29 -21.31
C ALA A 338 -6.46 37.99 -20.46
N GLU A 339 -7.61 37.49 -20.00
CA GLU A 339 -7.74 36.21 -19.29
C GLU A 339 -7.46 35.02 -20.20
N THR A 340 -7.81 35.11 -21.47
CA THR A 340 -7.53 34.07 -22.48
C THR A 340 -6.03 33.92 -22.72
N LEU A 341 -5.28 35.03 -22.70
CA LEU A 341 -3.82 35.03 -22.84
C LEU A 341 -3.07 34.56 -21.59
N LYS A 342 -3.64 34.73 -20.39
CA LYS A 342 -3.05 34.24 -19.12
C LYS A 342 -3.31 32.75 -18.85
N GLY A 343 -4.35 32.18 -19.47
CA GLY A 343 -4.78 30.81 -19.22
C GLY A 343 -5.66 30.68 -17.97
N THR A 344 -6.61 29.75 -17.98
CA THR A 344 -7.48 29.52 -16.83
C THR A 344 -6.71 28.87 -15.67
N PRO A 345 -6.83 29.38 -14.43
CA PRO A 345 -6.25 28.72 -13.25
C PRO A 345 -6.62 27.24 -13.16
N LYS A 346 -5.68 26.42 -12.68
CA LYS A 346 -5.92 24.98 -12.44
C LYS A 346 -7.10 24.79 -11.50
N ARG A 347 -7.85 23.70 -11.69
CA ARG A 347 -8.94 23.31 -10.80
C ARG A 347 -8.37 22.80 -9.49
N ILE A 348 -9.07 23.12 -8.40
CA ILE A 348 -8.76 22.57 -7.08
C ILE A 348 -9.06 21.08 -7.08
N ARG A 349 -8.10 20.30 -6.59
CA ARG A 349 -8.16 18.84 -6.55
C ARG A 349 -8.46 18.35 -5.15
N ILE A 350 -9.48 17.51 -5.02
CA ILE A 350 -9.92 16.95 -3.75
C ILE A 350 -9.84 15.43 -3.82
N ALA A 351 -9.06 14.82 -2.94
CA ALA A 351 -9.11 13.38 -2.68
C ALA A 351 -10.18 13.06 -1.63
N VAL A 352 -11.01 12.06 -1.90
CA VAL A 352 -11.94 11.47 -0.93
C VAL A 352 -11.50 10.05 -0.62
N LEU A 353 -11.16 9.78 0.64
CA LEU A 353 -10.78 8.45 1.12
C LEU A 353 -11.97 7.82 1.83
N ASP A 354 -12.65 6.90 1.16
CA ASP A 354 -13.92 6.35 1.65
C ASP A 354 -14.22 4.93 1.11
N THR A 355 -15.49 4.51 1.03
CA THR A 355 -15.90 3.16 0.59
C THR A 355 -15.99 2.96 -0.92
N GLY A 356 -15.60 3.96 -1.71
CA GLY A 356 -15.66 3.97 -3.17
C GLY A 356 -16.81 4.82 -3.72
N ILE A 357 -17.24 4.55 -4.95
CA ILE A 357 -18.39 5.20 -5.59
C ILE A 357 -19.28 4.19 -6.34
N ASP A 358 -20.59 4.41 -6.37
CA ASP A 358 -21.53 3.70 -7.23
C ASP A 358 -21.57 4.35 -8.64
N PRO A 359 -21.04 3.70 -9.68
CA PRO A 359 -21.03 4.25 -11.05
C PRO A 359 -22.43 4.28 -11.68
N THR A 360 -23.44 3.66 -11.06
CA THR A 360 -24.83 3.68 -11.54
C THR A 360 -25.62 4.88 -11.01
N ASP A 361 -25.12 5.59 -10.00
CA ASP A 361 -25.72 6.84 -9.54
C ASP A 361 -25.63 7.92 -10.63
N ASN A 362 -26.73 8.63 -10.88
CA ASN A 362 -26.82 9.59 -11.98
C ASN A 362 -25.81 10.75 -11.85
N MET A 363 -25.55 11.23 -10.63
CA MET A 363 -24.62 12.33 -10.39
C MET A 363 -23.18 11.86 -10.56
N ILE A 364 -22.84 10.69 -10.02
CA ILE A 364 -21.52 10.07 -10.19
C ILE A 364 -21.27 9.77 -11.68
N LYS A 365 -22.23 9.14 -12.35
CA LYS A 365 -22.16 8.82 -13.78
C LYS A 365 -21.98 10.06 -14.65
N ALA A 366 -22.66 11.17 -14.33
CA ALA A 366 -22.47 12.43 -15.02
C ALA A 366 -21.07 13.02 -14.76
N ALA A 367 -20.58 12.95 -13.52
CA ALA A 367 -19.26 13.46 -13.16
C ALA A 367 -18.09 12.64 -13.72
N MET A 368 -18.29 11.35 -14.00
CA MET A 368 -17.29 10.49 -14.66
C MET A 368 -17.24 10.66 -16.18
N LYS A 369 -18.32 11.14 -16.81
CA LYS A 369 -18.40 11.28 -18.26
C LYS A 369 -17.88 12.65 -18.70
N SER A 370 -17.09 12.66 -19.77
CA SER A 370 -16.92 13.86 -20.60
C SER A 370 -18.19 14.06 -21.42
N SER A 371 -18.83 15.23 -21.33
CA SER A 371 -20.01 15.54 -22.16
C SER A 371 -20.05 17.02 -22.54
N ASN A 372 -20.52 17.32 -23.76
CA ASN A 372 -20.71 18.68 -24.27
C ASN A 372 -19.51 19.62 -24.03
N MET A 373 -18.31 19.21 -24.45
CA MET A 373 -17.05 19.96 -24.28
C MET A 373 -16.62 20.23 -22.81
N LYS A 374 -17.24 19.57 -21.82
CA LYS A 374 -16.81 19.63 -20.41
C LYS A 374 -16.03 18.38 -20.02
N SER A 375 -14.82 18.59 -19.50
CA SER A 375 -13.99 17.54 -18.89
C SER A 375 -14.73 16.86 -17.73
N PRO A 376 -14.47 15.57 -17.47
CA PRO A 376 -15.02 14.88 -16.31
C PRO A 376 -14.59 15.60 -15.03
N ARG A 377 -15.40 15.48 -13.97
CA ARG A 377 -15.09 16.01 -12.64
C ARG A 377 -14.51 14.96 -11.71
N ILE A 378 -14.86 13.69 -11.89
CA ILE A 378 -14.14 12.58 -11.25
C ILE A 378 -12.99 12.21 -12.17
N ILE A 379 -11.77 12.62 -11.80
CA ILE A 379 -10.59 12.54 -12.67
C ILE A 379 -9.92 11.17 -12.57
N SER A 380 -9.84 10.62 -11.36
CA SER A 380 -9.23 9.31 -11.11
C SER A 380 -9.89 8.64 -9.93
N LYS A 381 -9.81 7.31 -9.91
CA LYS A 381 -10.27 6.47 -8.82
C LYS A 381 -9.33 5.29 -8.66
N ARG A 382 -9.05 4.88 -7.42
CA ARG A 382 -8.21 3.72 -7.10
C ARG A 382 -8.72 3.04 -5.83
N SER A 383 -8.67 1.72 -5.82
CA SER A 383 -9.01 0.90 -4.67
C SER A 383 -7.76 0.38 -3.99
N TRP A 384 -7.76 0.40 -2.66
CA TRP A 384 -6.84 -0.34 -1.79
C TRP A 384 -7.51 -1.58 -1.20
N VAL A 385 -8.67 -1.96 -1.75
CA VAL A 385 -9.45 -3.13 -1.35
C VAL A 385 -9.67 -3.99 -2.58
N GLY A 386 -9.03 -5.16 -2.61
CA GLY A 386 -9.07 -6.04 -3.79
C GLY A 386 -8.24 -5.46 -4.94
N SER A 387 -8.80 -5.46 -6.16
CA SER A 387 -8.12 -4.90 -7.33
C SER A 387 -8.20 -3.38 -7.38
N ASP A 388 -7.10 -2.74 -7.81
CA ASP A 388 -6.96 -1.28 -7.93
C ASP A 388 -8.12 -0.61 -8.69
N GLU A 389 -8.66 -1.28 -9.70
CA GLU A 389 -9.74 -0.75 -10.56
C GLU A 389 -11.12 -0.83 -9.92
N ASN A 390 -11.32 -1.70 -8.92
CA ASN A 390 -12.62 -1.96 -8.31
C ASN A 390 -12.97 -0.94 -7.22
N CYS A 391 -13.35 0.25 -7.66
CA CYS A 391 -13.82 1.32 -6.78
C CYS A 391 -15.33 1.29 -6.52
N ASN A 392 -16.02 0.18 -6.81
CA ASN A 392 -17.46 0.11 -6.62
C ASN A 392 -17.82 0.18 -5.13
N ASP A 393 -18.70 1.10 -4.78
CA ASP A 393 -19.18 1.25 -3.42
C ASP A 393 -20.28 0.24 -3.11
N THR A 394 -19.97 -0.72 -2.25
CA THR A 394 -20.94 -1.73 -1.78
C THR A 394 -21.60 -1.34 -0.46
N TYR A 395 -21.06 -0.34 0.23
CA TYR A 395 -21.58 0.13 1.51
C TYR A 395 -22.56 1.29 1.32
N GLY A 396 -22.19 2.30 0.52
CA GLY A 396 -22.98 3.48 0.16
C GLY A 396 -22.39 4.81 0.64
N HIS A 397 -21.46 4.78 1.61
CA HIS A 397 -20.95 5.97 2.29
C HIS A 397 -20.12 6.86 1.35
N GLY A 398 -19.16 6.27 0.65
CA GLY A 398 -18.28 6.99 -0.25
C GLY A 398 -19.03 7.61 -1.43
N THR A 399 -20.08 6.95 -1.92
CA THR A 399 -20.98 7.52 -2.92
C THR A 399 -21.66 8.78 -2.39
N HIS A 400 -22.16 8.74 -1.15
CA HIS A 400 -22.84 9.89 -0.56
C HIS A 400 -21.88 11.07 -0.31
N VAL A 401 -20.72 10.80 0.29
CA VAL A 401 -19.66 11.80 0.53
C VAL A 401 -19.21 12.44 -0.78
N THR A 402 -18.99 11.63 -1.82
CA THR A 402 -18.59 12.12 -3.14
C THR A 402 -19.67 13.00 -3.78
N ARG A 403 -20.96 12.64 -3.63
CA ARG A 403 -22.07 13.49 -4.09
C ARG A 403 -22.08 14.85 -3.42
N LEU A 404 -21.84 14.90 -2.11
CA LEU A 404 -21.76 16.17 -1.38
C LEU A 404 -20.62 17.05 -1.91
N LEU A 405 -19.44 16.49 -2.16
CA LEU A 405 -18.34 17.23 -2.79
C LEU A 405 -18.70 17.74 -4.20
N LEU A 406 -19.37 16.92 -5.01
CA LEU A 406 -19.80 17.33 -6.34
C LEU A 406 -20.81 18.48 -6.31
N GLN A 407 -21.73 18.48 -5.34
CA GLN A 407 -22.71 19.55 -5.15
C GLN A 407 -22.06 20.82 -4.59
N MET A 408 -21.25 20.69 -3.53
CA MET A 408 -20.75 21.81 -2.75
C MET A 408 -19.48 22.46 -3.30
N ALA A 409 -18.70 21.77 -4.13
CA ALA A 409 -17.50 22.32 -4.77
C ALA A 409 -17.65 22.27 -6.30
N PRO A 410 -18.53 23.06 -6.93
CA PRO A 410 -18.96 22.84 -8.32
C PRO A 410 -17.83 22.96 -9.35
N ALA A 411 -16.73 23.63 -9.02
CA ALA A 411 -15.56 23.80 -9.89
C ALA A 411 -14.42 22.79 -9.67
N ALA A 412 -14.47 21.99 -8.60
CA ALA A 412 -13.37 21.11 -8.20
C ALA A 412 -13.30 19.79 -9.00
N GLU A 413 -12.07 19.27 -9.10
CA GLU A 413 -11.72 17.93 -9.57
C GLU A 413 -11.68 16.97 -8.38
N ILE A 414 -12.31 15.80 -8.52
CA ILE A 414 -12.46 14.80 -7.46
C ILE A 414 -11.66 13.54 -7.80
N TYR A 415 -10.95 13.03 -6.80
CA TYR A 415 -10.15 11.82 -6.84
C TYR A 415 -10.64 10.85 -5.77
N VAL A 416 -11.03 9.64 -6.16
CA VAL A 416 -11.69 8.69 -5.25
C VAL A 416 -10.73 7.58 -4.82
N ALA A 417 -10.38 7.55 -3.54
CA ALA A 417 -9.62 6.46 -2.93
C ALA A 417 -10.55 5.55 -2.12
N LYS A 418 -10.73 4.31 -2.59
CA LYS A 418 -11.50 3.30 -1.85
C LYS A 418 -10.60 2.60 -0.83
N ILE A 419 -10.88 2.79 0.45
CA ILE A 419 -10.10 2.28 1.57
C ILE A 419 -10.82 1.24 2.42
N THR A 420 -12.08 0.90 2.14
CA THR A 420 -12.81 -0.22 2.76
C THR A 420 -14.07 -0.57 1.96
N ASP A 421 -14.53 -1.81 2.05
CA ASP A 421 -15.85 -2.23 1.55
C ASP A 421 -16.95 -2.14 2.63
N ASN A 422 -16.56 -1.90 3.89
CA ASN A 422 -17.45 -2.10 5.03
C ASN A 422 -17.36 -0.95 6.03
N LYS A 423 -18.39 -0.87 6.89
CA LYS A 423 -18.43 -0.02 8.09
C LYS A 423 -17.17 -0.11 8.97
N ASN A 424 -16.57 -1.31 9.00
CA ASN A 424 -15.47 -1.64 9.89
C ASN A 424 -14.19 -1.97 9.11
N VAL A 425 -13.05 -1.63 9.70
CA VAL A 425 -11.73 -1.99 9.19
C VAL A 425 -10.96 -2.80 10.24
N HIS A 426 -10.25 -3.80 9.75
CA HIS A 426 -9.39 -4.64 10.55
C HIS A 426 -8.09 -3.89 10.88
N PRO A 427 -7.51 -4.02 12.09
CA PRO A 427 -6.25 -3.35 12.44
C PRO A 427 -5.13 -3.56 11.41
N GLU A 428 -5.01 -4.77 10.88
CA GLU A 428 -4.04 -5.16 9.86
C GLU A 428 -4.25 -4.44 8.50
N ASP A 429 -5.46 -3.98 8.22
CA ASP A 429 -5.83 -3.28 6.99
C ASP A 429 -5.63 -1.76 7.10
N MET A 430 -5.30 -1.23 8.28
CA MET A 430 -5.18 0.22 8.51
C MET A 430 -4.02 0.85 7.74
N LEU A 431 -2.98 0.08 7.38
CA LEU A 431 -1.83 0.56 6.61
C LEU A 431 -2.25 1.13 5.25
N ARG A 432 -3.26 0.53 4.62
CA ARG A 432 -3.75 0.95 3.30
C ARG A 432 -4.34 2.38 3.31
N ILE A 433 -4.81 2.85 4.47
CA ILE A 433 -5.28 4.23 4.65
C ILE A 433 -4.08 5.18 4.53
N ALA A 434 -2.95 4.85 5.14
CA ALA A 434 -1.72 5.64 5.04
C ALA A 434 -1.20 5.69 3.59
N GLU A 435 -1.21 4.55 2.89
CA GLU A 435 -0.83 4.48 1.47
C GLU A 435 -1.77 5.29 0.58
N ALA A 436 -3.07 5.30 0.86
CA ALA A 436 -4.04 6.10 0.12
C ALA A 436 -3.80 7.62 0.33
N ILE A 437 -3.41 8.03 1.55
CA ILE A 437 -3.02 9.42 1.83
C ILE A 437 -1.76 9.76 1.03
N ASP A 438 -0.70 8.94 1.10
CA ASP A 438 0.54 9.18 0.36
C ASP A 438 0.29 9.22 -1.15
N TRP A 439 -0.57 8.35 -1.68
CA TRP A 439 -0.91 8.35 -3.10
C TRP A 439 -1.64 9.62 -3.53
N ALA A 440 -2.58 10.12 -2.70
CA ALA A 440 -3.26 11.37 -2.96
C ALA A 440 -2.28 12.55 -3.05
N VAL A 441 -1.23 12.54 -2.21
CA VAL A 441 -0.16 13.54 -2.22
C VAL A 441 0.78 13.36 -3.41
N GLU A 442 1.37 12.17 -3.60
CA GLU A 442 2.48 11.95 -4.51
C GLU A 442 2.05 11.75 -5.97
N LYS A 443 0.92 11.07 -6.21
CA LYS A 443 0.50 10.66 -7.56
C LYS A 443 -0.62 11.53 -8.11
N TRP A 444 -1.62 11.82 -7.29
CA TRP A 444 -2.71 12.71 -7.69
C TRP A 444 -2.36 14.18 -7.49
N ASN A 445 -1.41 14.47 -6.60
CA ASN A 445 -1.02 15.83 -6.22
C ASN A 445 -2.25 16.69 -5.94
N VAL A 446 -3.12 16.19 -5.06
CA VAL A 446 -4.33 16.92 -4.68
C VAL A 446 -4.00 18.14 -3.82
N ASP A 447 -4.94 19.06 -3.68
CA ASP A 447 -4.81 20.21 -2.78
C ASP A 447 -5.46 19.92 -1.42
N ILE A 448 -6.55 19.14 -1.44
CA ILE A 448 -7.37 18.82 -0.27
C ILE A 448 -7.58 17.31 -0.16
N ILE A 449 -7.49 16.77 1.06
CA ILE A 449 -7.83 15.38 1.41
C ILE A 449 -9.00 15.39 2.39
N SER A 450 -10.12 14.75 2.02
CA SER A 450 -11.30 14.56 2.86
C SER A 450 -11.33 13.14 3.42
N MET A 451 -11.29 13.03 4.75
CA MET A 451 -11.28 11.77 5.50
C MET A 451 -12.54 11.68 6.37
N SER A 452 -13.63 11.16 5.79
CA SER A 452 -14.94 11.07 6.44
C SER A 452 -15.08 9.86 7.37
N PHE A 453 -14.00 9.47 8.04
CA PHE A 453 -13.93 8.32 8.95
C PHE A 453 -13.18 8.68 10.22
N GLY A 454 -13.37 7.88 11.28
CA GLY A 454 -12.69 8.05 12.55
C GLY A 454 -12.35 6.72 13.21
N PHE A 455 -11.29 6.70 14.02
CA PHE A 455 -10.94 5.59 14.90
C PHE A 455 -10.28 6.09 16.18
N GLU A 456 -10.36 5.30 17.25
CA GLU A 456 -9.99 5.75 18.59
C GLU A 456 -8.47 5.73 18.85
N ASN A 457 -7.81 4.66 18.41
CA ASN A 457 -6.41 4.40 18.72
C ASN A 457 -5.46 5.12 17.77
N GLN A 458 -4.27 5.44 18.27
CA GLN A 458 -3.21 5.96 17.41
C GLN A 458 -2.75 4.90 16.42
N ASN A 459 -2.58 5.30 15.15
CA ASN A 459 -1.93 4.49 14.14
C ASN A 459 -0.74 5.29 13.59
N LYS A 460 0.47 4.81 13.85
CA LYS A 460 1.70 5.52 13.50
C LYS A 460 1.82 5.73 11.99
N ALA A 461 1.46 4.74 11.17
CA ALA A 461 1.57 4.86 9.72
C ALA A 461 0.66 5.96 9.17
N ILE A 462 -0.57 6.06 9.67
CA ILE A 462 -1.52 7.11 9.28
C ILE A 462 -1.04 8.48 9.76
N ASP A 463 -0.54 8.59 11.00
CA ASP A 463 0.01 9.85 11.52
C ASP A 463 1.25 10.30 10.72
N ASP A 464 2.14 9.37 10.34
CA ASP A 464 3.31 9.68 9.52
C ASP A 464 2.90 10.13 8.10
N ALA A 465 1.84 9.54 7.52
CA ALA A 465 1.29 9.96 6.22
C ALA A 465 0.63 11.35 6.30
N ILE A 466 -0.09 11.64 7.39
CA ILE A 466 -0.63 12.98 7.67
C ILE A 466 0.50 14.00 7.80
N GLU A 467 1.59 13.66 8.48
CA GLU A 467 2.76 14.53 8.62
C GLU A 467 3.41 14.82 7.26
N ARG A 468 3.52 13.82 6.38
CA ARG A 468 4.01 14.02 5.01
C ARG A 468 3.08 14.90 4.19
N ALA A 469 1.76 14.65 4.26
CA ALA A 469 0.77 15.47 3.57
C ALA A 469 0.78 16.93 4.07
N PHE A 470 0.92 17.14 5.37
CA PHE A 470 1.06 18.48 5.97
C PHE A 470 2.30 19.20 5.44
N LYS A 471 3.46 18.52 5.43
CA LYS A 471 4.72 19.07 4.88
C LYS A 471 4.66 19.36 3.38
N ALA A 472 3.78 18.68 2.66
CA ALA A 472 3.51 18.92 1.25
C ALA A 472 2.45 20.01 1.01
N ASP A 473 2.12 20.80 2.04
CA ASP A 473 1.13 21.88 2.01
C ASP A 473 -0.26 21.39 1.53
N LYS A 474 -0.70 20.22 2.01
CA LYS A 474 -2.03 19.67 1.72
C LYS A 474 -2.98 19.97 2.86
N LEU A 475 -4.16 20.47 2.52
CA LEU A 475 -5.25 20.63 3.48
C LEU A 475 -5.89 19.28 3.76
N MET A 476 -6.06 18.93 5.03
CA MET A 476 -6.68 17.68 5.44
C MET A 476 -7.87 17.96 6.33
N PHE A 477 -9.03 17.40 5.98
CA PHE A 477 -10.26 17.49 6.75
C PHE A 477 -10.66 16.11 7.25
N ALA A 478 -11.05 16.01 8.52
CA ALA A 478 -11.51 14.76 9.07
C ALA A 478 -12.70 14.90 10.03
N ALA A 479 -13.52 13.85 10.07
CA ALA A 479 -14.67 13.76 10.94
C ALA A 479 -14.25 13.77 12.42
N ALA A 480 -14.99 14.50 13.25
CA ALA A 480 -14.71 14.54 14.68
C ALA A 480 -15.00 13.20 15.37
N SER A 481 -16.18 12.59 15.14
CA SER A 481 -16.72 11.32 15.68
C SER A 481 -18.26 11.46 15.79
N ASN A 482 -19.01 10.37 15.94
CA ASN A 482 -20.46 10.44 16.20
C ASN A 482 -20.87 9.86 17.57
N GLU A 483 -19.94 9.78 18.52
CA GLU A 483 -20.14 9.17 19.86
C GLU A 483 -20.67 10.17 20.92
N GLY A 484 -21.01 11.39 20.50
CA GLY A 484 -21.54 12.44 21.37
C GLY A 484 -20.62 12.75 22.55
N GLY A 485 -21.21 13.02 23.72
CA GLY A 485 -20.45 13.29 24.95
C GLY A 485 -19.71 12.07 25.53
N ASN A 486 -19.88 10.88 24.97
CA ASN A 486 -19.30 9.64 25.52
C ASN A 486 -17.83 9.46 25.13
N LYS A 487 -17.41 10.00 23.97
CA LYS A 487 -16.01 10.00 23.53
C LYS A 487 -15.60 11.35 22.98
N GLY A 488 -14.29 11.63 23.04
CA GLY A 488 -13.72 12.83 22.42
C GLY A 488 -13.56 12.70 20.91
N ARG A 489 -12.87 13.68 20.31
CA ARG A 489 -12.47 13.62 18.89
C ARG A 489 -11.68 12.36 18.58
N SER A 490 -12.08 11.65 17.53
CA SER A 490 -11.39 10.49 16.95
C SER A 490 -10.17 10.91 16.12
N ARG A 491 -9.28 9.97 15.80
CA ARG A 491 -8.25 10.16 14.77
C ARG A 491 -8.84 9.81 13.39
N PRO A 492 -8.50 10.53 12.32
CA PRO A 492 -7.45 11.54 12.26
C PRO A 492 -7.84 12.96 12.73
N GLY A 493 -9.12 13.24 13.02
CA GLY A 493 -9.59 14.57 13.45
C GLY A 493 -8.91 15.14 14.71
N ARG A 494 -8.36 14.31 15.61
CA ARG A 494 -7.60 14.75 16.78
C ARG A 494 -6.16 15.18 16.45
N ASN A 495 -5.64 14.83 15.28
CA ASN A 495 -4.28 15.21 14.88
C ASN A 495 -4.22 16.73 14.64
N PRO A 496 -3.23 17.46 15.21
CA PRO A 496 -3.16 18.92 15.08
C PRO A 496 -3.00 19.38 13.62
N ASN A 497 -2.42 18.57 12.74
CA ASN A 497 -2.22 18.92 11.33
C ASN A 497 -3.48 18.75 10.47
N VAL A 498 -4.57 18.25 11.07
CA VAL A 498 -5.85 17.99 10.40
C VAL A 498 -6.90 18.95 10.93
N ILE A 499 -7.71 19.50 10.02
CA ILE A 499 -8.86 20.35 10.34
C ILE A 499 -10.02 19.43 10.74
N CYS A 500 -10.33 19.40 12.03
CA CYS A 500 -11.39 18.57 12.61
C CYS A 500 -12.77 19.19 12.37
N ILE A 501 -13.70 18.41 11.82
CA ILE A 501 -15.05 18.89 11.48
C ILE A 501 -16.12 18.16 12.28
N HIS A 502 -16.92 18.94 12.98
CA HIS A 502 -18.14 18.54 13.69
C HIS A 502 -19.38 18.76 12.82
N ALA A 503 -20.53 18.24 13.24
CA ALA A 503 -21.77 18.33 12.46
C ALA A 503 -22.74 19.35 13.08
N CYS A 504 -23.39 20.13 12.23
CA CYS A 504 -24.54 20.96 12.56
C CYS A 504 -25.75 20.64 11.65
N ASP A 505 -26.94 21.10 12.05
CA ASP A 505 -28.12 21.12 11.19
C ASP A 505 -28.10 22.31 10.21
N GLY A 506 -29.10 22.38 9.33
CA GLY A 506 -29.21 23.45 8.33
C GLY A 506 -29.45 24.86 8.90
N LYS A 507 -29.61 25.00 10.22
CA LYS A 507 -29.69 26.28 10.93
C LYS A 507 -28.42 26.59 11.73
N GLY A 508 -27.39 25.76 11.61
CA GLY A 508 -26.14 25.89 12.36
C GLY A 508 -26.23 25.43 13.81
N ASN A 509 -27.32 24.80 14.25
CA ASN A 509 -27.39 24.24 15.61
C ASN A 509 -26.54 22.97 15.69
N LYS A 510 -25.96 22.68 16.86
CA LYS A 510 -25.11 21.50 17.04
C LYS A 510 -25.84 20.20 16.67
N GLY A 511 -25.11 19.27 16.06
CA GLY A 511 -25.54 17.90 15.89
C GLY A 511 -25.26 17.09 17.17
N ASP A 512 -26.28 16.36 17.65
CA ASP A 512 -26.23 15.64 18.93
C ASP A 512 -25.15 14.54 19.00
N MET A 513 -24.69 14.09 17.84
CA MET A 513 -23.62 13.08 17.70
C MET A 513 -22.20 13.64 17.85
N SER A 514 -22.01 14.96 17.72
CA SER A 514 -20.67 15.55 17.76
C SER A 514 -20.06 15.47 19.17
N PRO A 515 -18.75 15.19 19.30
CA PRO A 515 -18.05 15.27 20.59
C PRO A 515 -18.11 16.66 21.18
N ASN A 516 -18.15 16.76 22.52
CA ASN A 516 -18.15 18.04 23.21
C ASN A 516 -17.03 18.99 22.70
N PRO A 517 -17.33 20.30 22.57
CA PRO A 517 -16.36 21.25 22.07
C PRO A 517 -15.18 21.36 23.04
N MET A 518 -13.98 21.45 22.48
CA MET A 518 -12.74 21.59 23.23
C MET A 518 -12.45 23.08 23.45
N LYS A 519 -12.23 23.48 24.71
CA LYS A 519 -11.84 24.85 25.04
C LYS A 519 -10.51 25.21 24.38
N LYS A 520 -10.38 26.44 23.89
CA LYS A 520 -9.15 26.98 23.25
C LYS A 520 -8.68 26.18 22.01
N LYS A 521 -9.62 25.51 21.33
CA LYS A 521 -9.40 24.80 20.07
C LYS A 521 -10.52 25.17 19.12
N ASP A 522 -10.25 25.16 17.83
CA ASP A 522 -11.28 25.33 16.83
C ASP A 522 -12.24 24.12 16.85
N ASN A 523 -13.54 24.39 16.91
CA ASN A 523 -14.65 23.45 16.94
C ASN A 523 -15.54 23.66 15.70
N PHE A 524 -14.92 23.72 14.52
CA PHE A 524 -15.64 23.95 13.27
C PHE A 524 -16.76 22.94 13.04
N THR A 525 -17.95 23.45 12.75
CA THR A 525 -19.10 22.66 12.32
C THR A 525 -19.48 23.03 10.90
N ALA A 526 -19.93 22.02 10.16
CA ALA A 526 -20.56 22.18 8.86
C ALA A 526 -21.82 21.30 8.78
N LEU A 527 -22.64 21.52 7.75
CA LEU A 527 -23.88 20.77 7.57
C LEU A 527 -23.59 19.26 7.53
N GLY A 528 -24.09 18.54 8.53
CA GLY A 528 -23.91 17.09 8.66
C GLY A 528 -25.10 16.38 9.28
N VAL A 529 -26.20 17.07 9.54
CA VAL A 529 -27.41 16.49 10.14
C VAL A 529 -28.55 16.48 9.13
N ALA A 530 -29.23 15.33 9.04
CA ALA A 530 -30.37 15.07 8.15
C ALA A 530 -30.11 15.41 6.68
N VAL A 531 -28.90 15.12 6.21
CA VAL A 531 -28.46 15.39 4.84
C VAL A 531 -29.07 14.37 3.90
N LYS A 532 -29.73 14.85 2.85
CA LYS A 532 -30.40 14.00 1.85
C LYS A 532 -29.39 13.19 1.04
N SER A 533 -29.60 11.89 0.99
CA SER A 533 -28.76 10.92 0.32
C SER A 533 -29.55 9.99 -0.59
N ARG A 534 -28.83 9.26 -1.46
CA ARG A 534 -29.33 8.05 -2.10
C ARG A 534 -28.47 6.88 -1.67
N TRP A 535 -29.06 5.94 -0.96
CA TRP A 535 -28.38 4.79 -0.39
C TRP A 535 -29.04 3.51 -0.87
N LYS A 536 -28.29 2.55 -1.42
CA LYS A 536 -28.86 1.29 -1.97
C LYS A 536 -30.10 1.54 -2.86
N LYS A 537 -30.02 2.57 -3.70
CA LYS A 537 -31.07 3.04 -4.64
C LYS A 537 -32.31 3.69 -4.03
N ILE A 538 -32.45 3.76 -2.70
CA ILE A 538 -33.53 4.50 -2.01
C ILE A 538 -33.05 5.87 -1.52
N THR A 539 -33.97 6.81 -1.33
CA THR A 539 -33.68 8.10 -0.70
C THR A 539 -33.65 7.92 0.81
N VAL A 540 -32.61 8.41 1.46
CA VAL A 540 -32.47 8.40 2.93
C VAL A 540 -31.90 9.74 3.41
N TYR A 541 -32.05 10.03 4.69
CA TYR A 541 -31.45 11.19 5.34
C TYR A 541 -30.42 10.71 6.35
N LYS A 542 -29.19 11.17 6.18
CA LYS A 542 -28.04 10.71 6.97
C LYS A 542 -27.53 11.83 7.88
N SER A 543 -27.14 11.46 9.10
CA SER A 543 -26.55 12.38 10.05
C SER A 543 -25.22 11.86 10.58
N GLY A 544 -24.20 12.70 10.57
CA GLY A 544 -22.86 12.37 11.04
C GLY A 544 -21.83 13.44 10.68
N THR A 545 -20.77 13.52 11.48
CA THR A 545 -19.58 14.33 11.23
C THR A 545 -18.85 13.91 9.95
N SER A 546 -19.05 12.68 9.50
CA SER A 546 -18.61 12.17 8.20
C SER A 546 -19.20 12.92 7.01
N PHE A 547 -20.44 13.44 7.11
CA PHE A 547 -21.09 14.23 6.06
C PHE A 547 -20.80 15.74 6.17
N ALA A 548 -20.49 16.23 7.37
CA ALA A 548 -20.01 17.59 7.55
C ALA A 548 -18.59 17.79 6.97
N THR A 549 -17.74 16.77 7.07
CA THR A 549 -16.35 16.79 6.58
C THR A 549 -16.23 17.17 5.10
N PRO A 550 -16.93 16.53 4.14
CA PRO A 550 -16.86 16.90 2.72
C PRO A 550 -17.47 18.29 2.45
N VAL A 551 -18.44 18.73 3.24
CA VAL A 551 -19.02 20.08 3.11
C VAL A 551 -17.96 21.13 3.47
N ALA A 552 -17.24 20.95 4.58
CA ALA A 552 -16.12 21.82 4.95
C ALA A 552 -14.98 21.78 3.92
N ALA A 553 -14.58 20.60 3.47
CA ALA A 553 -13.56 20.45 2.42
C ALA A 553 -13.98 21.18 1.12
N ALA A 554 -15.26 21.13 0.76
CA ALA A 554 -15.79 21.85 -0.39
C ALA A 554 -15.79 23.38 -0.20
N ILE A 555 -16.11 23.87 0.99
CA ILE A 555 -16.01 25.30 1.32
C ILE A 555 -14.56 25.79 1.14
N ALA A 556 -13.58 25.05 1.67
CA ALA A 556 -12.16 25.37 1.47
C ALA A 556 -11.77 25.36 0.00
N ALA A 557 -12.26 24.39 -0.79
CA ALA A 557 -12.01 24.35 -2.22
C ALA A 557 -12.55 25.60 -2.94
N ASN A 558 -13.73 26.08 -2.55
CA ASN A 558 -14.33 27.29 -3.13
C ASN A 558 -13.56 28.56 -2.75
N VAL A 559 -13.00 28.63 -1.54
CA VAL A 559 -12.09 29.72 -1.14
C VAL A 559 -10.86 29.75 -2.03
N LEU A 560 -10.20 28.60 -2.22
CA LEU A 560 -9.00 28.50 -3.07
C LEU A 560 -9.31 28.83 -4.54
N GLU A 561 -10.45 28.35 -5.03
CA GLU A 561 -10.97 28.64 -6.36
C GLU A 561 -11.14 30.15 -6.56
N PHE A 562 -11.85 30.82 -5.64
CA PHE A 562 -12.03 32.26 -5.68
C PHE A 562 -10.68 33.01 -5.64
N ALA A 563 -9.80 32.64 -4.70
CA ALA A 563 -8.51 33.28 -4.53
C ALA A 563 -7.63 33.15 -5.79
N ASN A 564 -7.73 32.03 -6.51
CA ASN A 564 -7.00 31.84 -7.76
C ASN A 564 -7.47 32.74 -8.89
N PHE A 565 -8.74 33.15 -8.91
CA PHE A 565 -9.26 34.09 -9.92
C PHE A 565 -9.15 35.56 -9.50
N LYS A 566 -9.29 35.86 -8.20
CA LYS A 566 -9.51 37.23 -7.71
C LYS A 566 -8.39 37.77 -6.83
N CYS A 567 -7.49 36.91 -6.36
CA CYS A 567 -6.40 37.28 -5.44
C CYS A 567 -5.01 36.98 -6.02
N GLU A 568 -4.82 37.01 -7.34
CA GLU A 568 -3.53 36.65 -7.97
C GLU A 568 -2.34 37.50 -7.47
N LEU A 569 -2.55 38.81 -7.29
CA LEU A 569 -1.50 39.75 -6.87
C LEU A 569 -1.24 39.75 -5.36
N LEU A 570 -1.81 38.79 -4.63
CA LEU A 570 -1.71 38.74 -3.19
C LEU A 570 -0.43 37.99 -2.79
N GLU A 571 0.54 38.72 -2.24
CA GLU A 571 1.90 38.25 -1.88
C GLU A 571 1.93 36.98 -1.00
N ARG A 572 0.81 36.65 -0.35
CA ARG A 572 0.68 35.51 0.57
C ARG A 572 -0.42 34.51 0.21
N LYS A 573 -0.94 34.53 -1.03
CA LYS A 573 -2.02 33.62 -1.48
C LYS A 573 -1.73 32.14 -1.17
N GLN A 574 -0.47 31.73 -1.26
CA GLN A 574 -0.06 30.35 -0.99
C GLN A 574 -0.31 29.89 0.45
N LEU A 575 -0.44 30.82 1.42
CA LEU A 575 -0.81 30.48 2.80
C LEU A 575 -2.21 29.86 2.87
N LEU A 576 -3.11 30.17 1.93
CA LEU A 576 -4.46 29.56 1.88
C LEU A 576 -4.41 28.05 1.63
N TYR A 577 -3.37 27.56 0.97
CA TYR A 577 -3.15 26.12 0.75
C TYR A 577 -2.58 25.43 1.99
N LYS A 578 -2.11 26.18 2.98
CA LYS A 578 -1.60 25.66 4.25
C LYS A 578 -2.72 25.65 5.28
N ARG A 579 -2.62 24.70 6.23
CA ARG A 579 -3.59 24.54 7.33
C ARG A 579 -3.89 25.88 8.01
N ASP A 580 -2.86 26.59 8.45
CA ASP A 580 -3.04 27.79 9.28
C ASP A 580 -3.72 28.93 8.53
N GLY A 581 -3.39 29.14 7.25
CA GLY A 581 -4.10 30.12 6.42
C GLY A 581 -5.57 29.78 6.23
N MET A 582 -5.90 28.49 6.02
CA MET A 582 -7.29 28.07 5.92
C MET A 582 -8.03 28.14 7.26
N LEU A 583 -7.36 27.91 8.39
CA LEU A 583 -7.95 28.05 9.73
C LEU A 583 -8.42 29.48 9.97
N GLU A 584 -7.61 30.49 9.63
CA GLU A 584 -8.03 31.89 9.83
C GLU A 584 -9.22 32.27 8.94
N VAL A 585 -9.24 31.77 7.70
CA VAL A 585 -10.40 31.96 6.81
C VAL A 585 -11.65 31.29 7.39
N PHE A 586 -11.52 30.08 7.93
CA PHE A 586 -12.61 29.37 8.58
C PHE A 586 -13.11 30.12 9.83
N ARG A 587 -12.22 30.67 10.66
CA ARG A 587 -12.60 31.51 11.81
C ARG A 587 -13.36 32.75 11.35
N ALA A 588 -12.89 33.42 10.31
CA ALA A 588 -13.54 34.63 9.78
C ALA A 588 -14.93 34.36 9.18
N MET A 589 -15.21 33.15 8.70
CA MET A 589 -16.55 32.76 8.21
C MET A 589 -17.41 32.05 9.27
N SER A 590 -16.87 31.85 10.47
CA SER A 590 -17.57 31.14 11.54
C SER A 590 -18.34 32.07 12.45
N THR A 591 -19.51 31.60 12.89
CA THR A 591 -20.26 32.22 13.99
C THR A 591 -20.36 31.22 15.14
N GLU A 592 -20.07 31.66 16.36
CA GLU A 592 -20.19 30.78 17.52
C GLU A 592 -21.66 30.40 17.76
N ARG A 593 -21.94 29.11 17.85
CA ARG A 593 -23.25 28.55 18.17
C ARG A 593 -23.08 27.32 19.05
N ASP A 594 -23.65 27.35 20.24
CA ASP A 594 -23.56 26.26 21.23
C ASP A 594 -22.10 25.87 21.59
N ASN A 595 -21.18 26.85 21.58
CA ASN A 595 -19.72 26.70 21.73
C ASN A 595 -19.03 25.93 20.58
N TYR A 596 -19.68 25.80 19.42
CA TYR A 596 -19.07 25.36 18.18
C TYR A 596 -18.93 26.52 17.21
N ASP A 597 -18.00 26.40 16.26
CA ASP A 597 -17.72 27.42 15.26
C ASP A 597 -18.48 27.05 13.97
N TYR A 598 -19.67 27.62 13.77
CA TYR A 598 -20.51 27.30 12.61
C TYR A 598 -19.98 27.98 11.34
N VAL A 599 -19.37 27.17 10.48
CA VAL A 599 -18.76 27.61 9.22
C VAL A 599 -19.85 27.85 8.18
N GLN A 600 -20.12 29.11 7.87
CA GLN A 600 -21.11 29.49 6.86
C GLN A 600 -20.48 30.47 5.84
N PRO A 601 -20.29 30.07 4.57
CA PRO A 601 -19.65 30.91 3.57
C PRO A 601 -20.31 32.28 3.39
N GLY A 602 -21.63 32.38 3.61
CA GLY A 602 -22.39 33.63 3.51
C GLY A 602 -21.97 34.72 4.51
N HIS A 603 -21.31 34.39 5.63
CA HIS A 603 -20.78 35.41 6.55
C HIS A 603 -19.58 36.16 5.96
N LEU A 604 -18.84 35.53 5.04
CA LEU A 604 -17.70 36.14 4.37
C LEU A 604 -18.06 36.61 2.94
N TRP A 605 -18.95 35.87 2.26
CA TRP A 605 -19.48 36.18 0.93
C TRP A 605 -20.87 36.81 1.01
N ASN A 606 -20.96 38.03 1.55
CA ASN A 606 -22.20 38.80 1.45
C ASN A 606 -22.31 39.42 0.05
N SER A 607 -23.42 39.18 -0.65
CA SER A 607 -23.64 39.67 -2.02
C SER A 607 -23.67 41.19 -2.15
N ILE A 608 -23.75 41.90 -1.02
CA ILE A 608 -23.77 43.37 -0.94
C ILE A 608 -22.38 43.95 -1.17
N ASP A 609 -21.32 43.29 -0.69
CA ASP A 609 -19.99 43.89 -0.59
C ASP A 609 -19.10 43.63 -1.83
N GLY A 610 -19.49 42.66 -2.67
CA GLY A 610 -18.83 42.34 -3.95
C GLY A 610 -17.49 41.58 -3.82
N ASP A 611 -16.98 41.08 -4.96
CA ASP A 611 -15.75 40.27 -5.02
C ASP A 611 -14.51 41.01 -4.47
N GLU A 612 -14.44 42.33 -4.61
CA GLU A 612 -13.28 43.12 -4.18
C GLU A 612 -13.17 43.25 -2.66
N GLU A 613 -14.28 43.42 -1.95
CA GLU A 613 -14.28 43.46 -0.48
C GLU A 613 -13.81 42.15 0.10
N LEU A 614 -14.31 41.05 -0.46
CA LEU A 614 -13.91 39.72 -0.06
C LEU A 614 -12.41 39.47 -0.31
N ALA A 615 -11.89 39.86 -1.47
CA ALA A 615 -10.46 39.76 -1.76
C ALA A 615 -9.63 40.57 -0.76
N ARG A 616 -10.11 41.78 -0.38
CA ARG A 616 -9.49 42.61 0.67
C ARG A 616 -9.59 41.97 2.05
N THR A 617 -10.69 41.30 2.37
CA THR A 617 -10.87 40.60 3.63
C THR A 617 -9.92 39.40 3.73
N ILE A 618 -9.82 38.59 2.67
CA ILE A 618 -8.82 37.51 2.59
C ILE A 618 -7.40 38.08 2.72
N LYS A 619 -7.10 39.22 2.09
CA LYS A 619 -5.80 39.89 2.23
C LYS A 619 -5.49 40.26 3.67
N ARG A 620 -6.46 40.83 4.39
CA ARG A 620 -6.31 41.21 5.80
C ARG A 620 -6.07 39.98 6.67
N ILE A 621 -6.85 38.92 6.47
CA ILE A 621 -6.69 37.64 7.18
C ILE A 621 -5.26 37.09 7.00
N LEU A 622 -4.74 37.09 5.78
CA LEU A 622 -3.37 36.57 5.52
C LEU A 622 -2.24 37.51 5.95
N ALA A 623 -2.54 38.78 6.25
CA ALA A 623 -1.56 39.72 6.77
C ALA A 623 -1.27 39.50 8.26
N GLU A 624 -2.19 38.85 8.99
CA GLU A 624 -2.07 38.56 10.43
C GLU A 624 -1.26 37.27 10.72
N LEU A 625 -0.95 36.47 9.69
CA LEU A 625 -0.11 35.27 9.73
C LEU A 625 1.36 35.58 9.42
#